data_AF-A0A2D3WCU9-F1
#
_entry.id   AF-A0A2D3WCU9-F1
#
_cell.length_a   1.000
_cell.length_b   1.000
_cell.length_c   1.000
_cell.angle_alpha   90.00
_cell.angle_beta   90.00
_cell.angle_gamma   90.00
#
_symmetry.space_group_name_H-M   'P 1'
#
loop_
_entity.id
_entity.type
_entity.pdbx_description
1 polymer ?
#
loop_
_entity_poly.entity_id
_entity_poly.type
_entity_poly.pdbx_seq_one_letter_code
_entity_poly.pdbx_strand_id
1 'polypeptide(L)'
;MFIDRRVVDFGDIPPQNVYRSFCMIGGESGWFGYDWLWKIRGVIDKLFGGAGINRGRRDSHHLRVGDSVDFWKVVDLVENERLLLFAQMKLPGKAWLEFKIQGDQLIQSAYFYPDGVSGRLYWYALVPIHHLIFGNMASSILKRAENSDGNLP
;
A
#
# COMPACT_ATOMS: atom_id res chain seq x y z
N MET A 1 -3.75 -12.34 -14.56
CA MET A 1 -3.53 -11.29 -13.54
C MET A 1 -4.66 -11.38 -12.54
N PHE A 2 -4.35 -11.40 -11.24
CA PHE A 2 -5.33 -11.35 -10.17
C PHE A 2 -5.43 -9.94 -9.62
N ILE A 3 -6.63 -9.56 -9.18
CA ILE A 3 -6.93 -8.23 -8.65
C ILE A 3 -7.80 -8.41 -7.41
N ASP A 4 -7.44 -7.72 -6.32
CA ASP A 4 -8.32 -7.45 -5.19
C ASP A 4 -8.55 -5.94 -5.15
N ARG A 5 -9.79 -5.50 -5.32
CA ARG A 5 -10.17 -4.09 -5.39
C ARG A 5 -11.21 -3.77 -4.34
N ARG A 6 -10.98 -2.68 -3.62
CA ARG A 6 -11.90 -2.06 -2.67
C ARG A 6 -12.19 -0.64 -3.10
N VAL A 7 -13.44 -0.26 -2.98
CA VAL A 7 -13.93 1.09 -3.22
C VAL A 7 -14.62 1.52 -1.95
N VAL A 8 -14.23 2.66 -1.40
CA VAL A 8 -14.81 3.20 -0.18
C VAL A 8 -15.10 4.67 -0.42
N ASP A 9 -16.35 5.07 -0.17
CA ASP A 9 -16.75 6.47 -0.24
C ASP A 9 -16.17 7.22 0.97
N PHE A 10 -15.60 8.40 0.73
CA PHE A 10 -15.04 9.24 1.78
C PHE A 10 -15.90 10.48 2.09
N GLY A 11 -17.09 10.57 1.48
CA GLY A 11 -18.09 11.60 1.79
C GLY A 11 -17.52 13.01 1.65
N ASP A 12 -17.65 13.80 2.71
CA ASP A 12 -17.25 15.22 2.73
C ASP A 12 -15.76 15.43 3.02
N ILE A 13 -14.96 14.36 3.20
CA ILE A 13 -13.52 14.50 3.44
C ILE A 13 -12.87 15.12 2.21
N PRO A 14 -12.09 16.23 2.35
CA PRO A 14 -11.38 16.81 1.23
C PRO A 14 -10.46 15.78 0.55
N PRO A 15 -10.52 15.61 -0.79
CA PRO A 15 -9.67 14.66 -1.53
C PRO A 15 -8.17 14.83 -1.24
N GLN A 16 -7.73 16.05 -0.97
CA GLN A 16 -6.34 16.38 -0.62
C GLN A 16 -5.91 15.72 0.70
N ASN A 17 -6.81 15.62 1.67
CA ASN A 17 -6.55 14.96 2.94
C ASN A 17 -6.44 13.45 2.77
N VAL A 18 -7.30 12.87 1.92
CA VAL A 18 -7.22 11.45 1.55
C VAL A 18 -5.89 11.16 0.85
N TYR A 19 -5.51 12.00 -0.11
CA TYR A 19 -4.23 11.90 -0.83
C TYR A 19 -3.03 11.97 0.12
N ARG A 20 -3.01 12.96 1.00
CA ARG A 20 -1.95 13.11 2.01
C ARG A 20 -1.90 11.88 2.93
N SER A 21 -3.05 11.36 3.33
CA SER A 21 -3.17 10.19 4.21
C SER A 21 -2.53 8.93 3.59
N PHE A 22 -2.86 8.59 2.34
CA PHE A 22 -2.25 7.42 1.70
C PHE A 22 -0.78 7.64 1.28
N CYS A 23 -0.36 8.88 1.03
CA CYS A 23 1.06 9.20 0.79
C CYS A 23 1.94 9.07 2.05
N MET A 24 1.32 8.99 3.23
CA MET A 24 2.01 8.80 4.50
C MET A 24 2.03 7.32 4.95
N ILE A 25 1.61 6.37 4.12
CA ILE A 25 1.67 4.95 4.45
C ILE A 25 3.13 4.47 4.49
N GLY A 26 3.45 3.60 5.46
CA GLY A 26 4.78 3.02 5.63
C GLY A 26 5.76 3.90 6.42
N GLY A 27 6.96 3.38 6.71
CA GLY A 27 7.92 4.05 7.59
C GLY A 27 7.40 4.23 9.02
N GLU A 28 7.61 5.40 9.64
CA GLU A 28 7.20 5.69 11.03
C GLU A 28 5.67 5.68 11.24
N SER A 29 4.89 5.91 10.18
CA SER A 29 3.42 5.84 10.24
C SER A 29 2.89 4.40 10.17
N GLY A 30 3.74 3.44 9.78
CA GLY A 30 3.37 2.05 9.60
C GLY A 30 2.30 1.82 8.52
N TRP A 31 1.85 0.58 8.42
CA TRP A 31 0.77 0.11 7.53
C TRP A 31 -0.51 -0.11 8.33
N PHE A 32 -0.90 0.87 9.15
CA PHE A 32 -2.16 0.87 9.92
C PHE A 32 -2.44 -0.48 10.64
N GLY A 33 -1.43 -1.03 11.31
CA GLY A 33 -1.53 -2.28 12.09
C GLY A 33 -1.05 -3.55 11.38
N TYR A 34 -0.65 -3.47 10.10
CA TYR A 34 -0.16 -4.63 9.33
C TYR A 34 1.36 -4.73 9.22
N ASP A 35 2.08 -3.91 9.97
CA ASP A 35 3.55 -3.92 10.01
C ASP A 35 4.13 -5.30 10.35
N TRP A 36 3.40 -6.12 11.10
CA TRP A 36 3.84 -7.47 11.48
C TRP A 36 3.84 -8.45 10.30
N LEU A 37 2.85 -8.37 9.39
CA LEU A 37 2.78 -9.21 8.18
C LEU A 37 3.91 -8.86 7.22
N TRP A 38 4.17 -7.57 7.09
CA TRP A 38 5.27 -7.04 6.31
C TRP A 38 6.64 -7.36 6.95
N LYS A 39 6.71 -7.37 8.29
CA LYS A 39 7.89 -7.82 9.03
C LYS A 39 8.19 -9.30 8.81
N ILE A 40 7.17 -10.17 8.93
CA ILE A 40 7.31 -11.60 8.63
C ILE A 40 7.75 -11.79 7.19
N ARG A 41 7.13 -11.05 6.26
CA ARG A 41 7.45 -11.19 4.85
C ARG A 41 8.87 -10.75 4.50
N GLY A 42 9.35 -9.68 5.13
CA GLY A 42 10.72 -9.22 4.96
C GLY A 42 11.77 -10.12 5.64
N VAL A 43 11.41 -10.82 6.71
CA VAL A 43 12.24 -11.91 7.26
C VAL A 43 12.33 -13.07 6.27
N ILE A 44 11.19 -13.49 5.69
CA ILE A 44 11.14 -14.54 4.66
C ILE A 44 11.97 -14.12 3.43
N ASP A 45 11.83 -12.87 2.97
CA ASP A 45 12.60 -12.35 1.85
C ASP A 45 14.12 -12.42 2.10
N LYS A 46 14.56 -12.01 3.30
CA LYS A 46 15.96 -12.09 3.72
C LYS A 46 16.47 -13.53 3.75
N LEU A 47 15.65 -14.49 4.21
CA LEU A 47 16.00 -15.92 4.20
C LEU A 47 16.17 -16.48 2.79
N PHE A 48 15.46 -15.96 1.79
CA PHE A 48 15.62 -16.32 0.39
C PHE A 48 16.57 -15.39 -0.39
N GLY A 49 17.40 -14.61 0.30
CA GLY A 49 18.42 -13.73 -0.30
C GLY A 49 17.84 -12.53 -1.06
N GLY A 50 16.69 -12.03 -0.63
CA GLY A 50 16.11 -10.76 -1.06
C GLY A 50 16.62 -9.57 -0.24
N ALA A 51 16.15 -8.36 -0.57
CA ALA A 51 16.66 -7.11 -0.01
C ALA A 51 16.29 -6.88 1.48
N GLY A 52 15.29 -7.60 2.03
CA GLY A 52 14.83 -7.44 3.41
C GLY A 52 14.06 -6.14 3.69
N ILE A 53 13.75 -5.88 4.98
CA ILE A 53 13.07 -4.66 5.47
C ILE A 53 14.14 -3.61 5.78
N ASN A 54 14.71 -2.94 4.78
CA ASN A 54 15.56 -1.78 5.07
C ASN A 54 15.85 -0.91 3.84
N ARG A 55 14.79 -0.44 3.19
CA ARG A 55 14.90 0.81 2.43
C ARG A 55 14.08 1.86 3.17
N GLY A 56 14.74 2.54 4.10
CA GLY A 56 14.17 3.68 4.80
C GLY A 56 13.64 4.72 3.80
N ARG A 57 12.64 5.48 4.23
CA ARG A 57 12.04 6.53 3.39
C ARG A 57 12.91 7.78 3.39
N ARG A 58 13.02 8.46 2.23
CA ARG A 58 13.76 9.73 2.10
C ARG A 58 13.10 10.86 2.88
N ASP A 59 11.78 10.91 2.87
CA ASP A 59 10.97 11.99 3.44
C ASP A 59 9.62 11.43 3.94
N SER A 60 9.29 11.71 5.20
CA SER A 60 8.07 11.22 5.85
C SER A 60 6.76 11.89 5.37
N HIS A 61 6.87 12.95 4.57
CA HIS A 61 5.72 13.77 4.16
C HIS A 61 5.61 13.90 2.63
N HIS A 62 6.71 13.78 1.88
CA HIS A 62 6.72 13.94 0.43
C HIS A 62 7.28 12.72 -0.31
N LEU A 63 6.39 11.96 -0.96
CA LEU A 63 6.78 10.90 -1.88
C LEU A 63 7.15 11.46 -3.25
N ARG A 64 8.10 10.80 -3.92
CA ARG A 64 8.44 11.00 -5.33
C ARG A 64 8.52 9.66 -6.03
N VAL A 65 8.31 9.68 -7.35
CA VAL A 65 8.55 8.49 -8.18
C VAL A 65 10.00 8.04 -8.01
N GLY A 66 10.19 6.75 -7.74
CA GLY A 66 11.48 6.14 -7.42
C GLY A 66 11.74 5.96 -5.92
N ASP A 67 11.01 6.68 -5.04
CA ASP A 67 11.18 6.53 -3.60
C ASP A 67 10.80 5.12 -3.14
N SER A 68 11.46 4.66 -2.08
CA SER A 68 11.16 3.39 -1.43
C SER A 68 10.31 3.62 -0.19
N VAL A 69 9.26 2.81 -0.07
CA VAL A 69 8.38 2.73 1.10
C VAL A 69 8.47 1.29 1.60
N ASP A 70 9.39 1.06 2.54
CA ASP A 70 9.76 -0.27 3.04
C ASP A 70 10.31 -1.20 1.94
N PHE A 71 9.47 -2.04 1.36
CA PHE A 71 9.77 -2.97 0.25
C PHE A 71 8.96 -2.64 -1.01
N TRP A 72 8.26 -1.51 -1.00
CA TRP A 72 7.58 -0.96 -2.15
C TRP A 72 8.44 0.12 -2.80
N LYS A 73 8.34 0.23 -4.12
CA LYS A 73 8.87 1.36 -4.88
C LYS A 73 7.70 2.17 -5.42
N VAL A 74 7.73 3.48 -5.23
CA VAL A 74 6.81 4.39 -5.93
C VAL A 74 7.15 4.33 -7.42
N VAL A 75 6.24 3.81 -8.22
CA VAL A 75 6.41 3.71 -9.68
C VAL A 75 5.55 4.72 -10.42
N ASP A 76 4.50 5.22 -9.79
CA ASP A 76 3.74 6.37 -10.27
C ASP A 76 3.13 7.15 -9.10
N LEU A 77 3.04 8.47 -9.27
CA LEU A 77 2.46 9.39 -8.31
C LEU A 77 1.84 10.57 -9.07
N VAL A 78 0.54 10.77 -8.88
CA VAL A 78 -0.23 11.90 -9.42
C VAL A 78 -0.85 12.63 -8.23
N GLU A 79 -0.50 13.91 -8.09
CA GLU A 79 -0.94 14.72 -6.96
C GLU A 79 -2.47 14.78 -6.87
N ASN A 80 -3.01 14.55 -5.66
CA ASN A 80 -4.45 14.49 -5.35
C ASN A 80 -5.26 13.43 -6.13
N GLU A 81 -4.59 12.53 -6.86
CA GLU A 81 -5.28 11.51 -7.65
C GLU A 81 -4.77 10.09 -7.36
N ARG A 82 -3.46 9.83 -7.42
CA ARG A 82 -2.96 8.45 -7.47
C ARG A 82 -1.61 8.25 -6.83
N LEU A 83 -1.46 7.11 -6.16
CA LEU A 83 -0.20 6.51 -5.76
C LEU A 83 -0.14 5.05 -6.24
N LEU A 84 0.90 4.70 -7.00
CA LEU A 84 1.16 3.33 -7.43
C LEU A 84 2.49 2.83 -6.87
N LEU A 85 2.42 1.72 -6.16
CA LEU A 85 3.52 1.06 -5.49
C LEU A 85 3.81 -0.29 -6.17
N PHE A 86 5.08 -0.58 -6.41
CA PHE A 86 5.56 -1.86 -6.93
C PHE A 86 6.33 -2.64 -5.86
N ALA A 87 5.99 -3.91 -5.65
CA ALA A 87 6.69 -4.75 -4.68
C ALA A 87 8.08 -5.15 -5.18
N GLN A 88 9.12 -4.83 -4.41
CA GLN A 88 10.51 -5.14 -4.74
C GLN A 88 11.02 -6.45 -4.09
N MET A 89 10.25 -7.05 -3.18
CA MET A 89 10.63 -8.32 -2.54
C MET A 89 10.62 -9.49 -3.55
N LYS A 90 11.23 -10.63 -3.19
CA LYS A 90 11.10 -11.87 -3.97
C LYS A 90 9.75 -12.51 -3.72
N LEU A 91 8.90 -12.50 -4.74
CA LEU A 91 7.63 -13.23 -4.78
C LEU A 91 7.59 -14.14 -6.02
N PRO A 92 6.80 -15.23 -6.01
CA PRO A 92 6.55 -16.06 -7.20
C PRO A 92 5.61 -15.32 -8.17
N GLY A 93 6.03 -14.16 -8.63
CA GLY A 93 5.24 -13.24 -9.43
C GLY A 93 5.67 -11.79 -9.26
N LYS A 94 4.79 -10.87 -9.65
CA LYS A 94 4.95 -9.41 -9.48
C LYS A 94 3.69 -8.84 -8.81
N ALA A 95 3.86 -7.85 -7.94
CA ALA A 95 2.75 -7.25 -7.20
C ALA A 95 2.79 -5.73 -7.23
N TRP A 96 1.60 -5.14 -7.27
CA TRP A 96 1.39 -3.70 -7.17
C TRP A 96 0.29 -3.39 -6.17
N LEU A 97 0.41 -2.24 -5.52
CA LEU A 97 -0.63 -1.68 -4.69
C LEU A 97 -0.91 -0.26 -5.17
N GLU A 98 -2.17 0.01 -5.48
CA GLU A 98 -2.64 1.29 -6.00
C GLU A 98 -3.65 1.90 -5.04
N PHE A 99 -3.49 3.18 -4.79
CA PHE A 99 -4.49 4.04 -4.19
C PHE A 99 -4.85 5.10 -5.22
N LYS A 100 -6.14 5.23 -5.52
CA LYS A 100 -6.64 6.21 -6.47
C LYS A 100 -7.88 6.89 -5.92
N ILE A 101 -7.96 8.21 -6.07
CA ILE A 101 -9.17 8.99 -5.83
C ILE A 101 -9.92 9.11 -7.14
N GLN A 102 -11.22 8.84 -7.10
CA GLN A 102 -12.12 9.05 -8.23
C GLN A 102 -13.45 9.59 -7.72
N GLY A 103 -13.71 10.87 -7.98
CA GLY A 103 -14.85 11.56 -7.37
C GLY A 103 -14.69 11.65 -5.85
N ASP A 104 -15.67 11.15 -5.13
CA ASP A 104 -15.74 11.01 -3.67
C ASP A 104 -15.32 9.61 -3.17
N GLN A 105 -14.66 8.83 -4.02
CA GLN A 105 -14.28 7.45 -3.72
C GLN A 105 -12.78 7.25 -3.64
N LEU A 106 -12.34 6.51 -2.62
CA LEU A 106 -11.01 5.93 -2.53
C LEU A 106 -11.05 4.51 -3.11
N ILE A 107 -10.35 4.32 -4.22
CA ILE A 107 -10.13 3.03 -4.87
C ILE A 107 -8.77 2.48 -4.42
N GLN A 108 -8.79 1.38 -3.69
CA GLN A 108 -7.62 0.62 -3.30
C GLN A 108 -7.56 -0.66 -4.13
N SER A 109 -6.50 -0.84 -4.93
CA SER A 109 -6.34 -2.03 -5.79
C SER A 109 -5.00 -2.72 -5.54
N ALA A 110 -5.02 -4.02 -5.22
CA ALA A 110 -3.85 -4.88 -5.20
C ALA A 110 -3.84 -5.75 -6.46
N TYR A 111 -2.80 -5.57 -7.29
CA TYR A 111 -2.60 -6.34 -8.52
C TYR A 111 -1.52 -7.38 -8.30
N PHE A 112 -1.75 -8.62 -8.72
CA PHE A 112 -0.77 -9.69 -8.67
C PHE A 112 -0.66 -10.43 -10.01
N TYR A 113 0.55 -10.49 -10.54
CA TYR A 113 0.90 -11.23 -11.73
C TYR A 113 1.66 -12.49 -11.32
N PRO A 114 1.03 -13.67 -11.27
CA PRO A 114 1.66 -14.90 -10.79
C PRO A 114 2.65 -15.47 -11.82
N ASP A 115 3.79 -15.97 -11.33
CA ASP A 115 4.69 -16.78 -12.14
C ASP A 115 4.33 -18.26 -11.98
N GLY A 116 3.95 -18.92 -13.08
CA GLY A 116 3.67 -20.35 -13.11
C GLY A 116 2.60 -20.82 -12.12
N VAL A 117 2.70 -22.08 -11.68
CA VAL A 117 1.75 -22.70 -10.74
C VAL A 117 1.99 -22.23 -9.30
N SER A 118 3.26 -22.08 -8.90
CA SER A 118 3.64 -21.63 -7.55
C SER A 118 3.10 -20.24 -7.24
N GLY A 119 3.11 -19.32 -8.21
CA GLY A 119 2.50 -17.99 -8.07
C GLY A 119 1.00 -18.05 -7.82
N ARG A 120 0.28 -18.92 -8.54
CA ARG A 120 -1.17 -19.10 -8.35
C ARG A 120 -1.49 -19.67 -6.97
N LEU A 121 -0.75 -20.69 -6.52
CA LEU A 121 -0.91 -21.26 -5.18
C LEU A 121 -0.64 -20.21 -4.09
N TYR A 122 0.42 -19.42 -4.26
CA TYR A 122 0.77 -18.33 -3.36
C TYR A 122 -0.36 -17.30 -3.25
N TRP A 123 -0.95 -16.90 -4.38
CA TRP A 123 -2.09 -15.98 -4.39
C TRP A 123 -3.26 -16.53 -3.57
N TYR A 124 -3.72 -17.75 -3.87
CA TYR A 124 -4.88 -18.34 -3.19
C TYR A 124 -4.66 -18.55 -1.69
N ALA A 125 -3.44 -18.88 -1.27
CA ALA A 125 -3.10 -19.00 0.15
C ALA A 125 -3.23 -17.65 0.90
N LEU A 126 -3.01 -16.52 0.22
CA LEU A 126 -3.05 -15.18 0.82
C LEU A 126 -4.39 -14.45 0.67
N VAL A 127 -5.29 -14.88 -0.22
CA VAL A 127 -6.63 -14.31 -0.37
C VAL A 127 -7.37 -14.06 0.96
N PRO A 128 -7.44 -15.01 1.93
CA PRO A 128 -8.14 -14.76 3.19
C PRO A 128 -7.46 -13.67 4.03
N ILE A 129 -6.13 -13.58 3.95
CA ILE A 129 -5.33 -12.57 4.65
C ILE A 129 -5.55 -11.19 3.99
N HIS A 130 -5.64 -11.12 2.65
CA HIS A 130 -5.91 -9.88 1.92
C HIS A 130 -7.21 -9.21 2.35
N HIS A 131 -8.27 -9.99 2.59
CA HIS A 131 -9.55 -9.45 3.07
C HIS A 131 -9.40 -8.70 4.40
N LEU A 132 -8.63 -9.25 5.34
CA LEU A 132 -8.39 -8.61 6.63
C LEU A 132 -7.53 -7.35 6.47
N ILE A 133 -6.42 -7.46 5.73
CA ILE A 133 -5.45 -6.38 5.53
C ILE A 133 -6.10 -5.17 4.83
N PHE A 134 -6.69 -5.40 3.67
CA PHE A 134 -7.12 -4.30 2.81
C PHE A 134 -8.38 -3.61 3.32
N GLY A 135 -9.28 -4.33 4.00
CA GLY A 135 -10.46 -3.72 4.63
C GLY A 135 -10.08 -2.68 5.69
N ASN A 136 -9.18 -3.04 6.61
CA ASN A 136 -8.76 -2.12 7.67
C ASN A 136 -7.85 -0.99 7.14
N MET A 137 -7.13 -1.21 6.05
CA MET A 137 -6.26 -0.19 5.44
C MET A 137 -7.05 0.99 4.89
N ALA A 138 -8.08 0.73 4.07
CA ALA A 138 -8.93 1.78 3.52
C ALA A 138 -9.59 2.62 4.64
N SER A 139 -10.19 1.96 5.64
CA SER A 139 -10.82 2.65 6.78
C SER A 139 -9.83 3.50 7.58
N SER A 140 -8.59 3.03 7.74
CA SER A 140 -7.58 3.78 8.49
C SER A 140 -7.06 5.00 7.72
N ILE A 141 -6.96 4.90 6.39
CA ILE A 141 -6.65 6.04 5.53
C ILE A 141 -7.70 7.14 5.70
N LEU A 142 -8.99 6.77 5.65
CA LEU A 142 -10.08 7.73 5.81
C LEU A 142 -10.10 8.35 7.21
N LYS A 143 -9.98 7.52 8.26
CA LYS A 143 -9.91 8.01 9.63
C LYS A 143 -8.75 9.00 9.85
N ARG A 144 -7.58 8.76 9.25
CA ARG A 144 -6.46 9.70 9.32
C ARG A 144 -6.73 10.97 8.52
N ALA A 145 -7.41 10.86 7.37
CA ALA A 145 -7.79 12.00 6.55
C ALA A 145 -8.78 12.92 7.28
N GLU A 146 -9.79 12.37 7.96
CA GLU A 146 -10.74 13.14 8.81
C GLU A 146 -10.03 13.93 9.90
N ASN A 147 -9.07 13.29 10.59
CA ASN A 147 -8.34 13.93 11.67
C ASN A 147 -7.33 14.98 11.19
N SER A 148 -7.03 15.03 9.89
CA SER A 148 -6.10 16.02 9.32
C SER A 148 -6.75 17.40 9.17
N ASP A 149 -8.08 17.50 9.16
CA ASP A 149 -8.80 18.79 9.18
C ASP A 149 -8.69 19.52 10.54
N GLY A 150 -8.27 18.83 11.61
CA GLY A 150 -8.14 19.42 12.95
C GLY A 150 -6.75 20.01 13.27
N ASN A 151 -5.75 19.83 12.40
CA ASN A 151 -4.38 20.24 12.71
C ASN A 151 -3.66 20.71 11.43
N LEU A 152 -4.06 21.87 10.93
CA LEU A 152 -3.25 22.66 10.01
C LEU A 152 -2.21 23.43 10.86
N PRO A 153 -0.89 23.23 10.66
CA PRO A 153 0.06 24.30 10.96
C PRO A 153 -0.16 25.50 10.03
#